data_AF-A0A919DL04-F1
#
_entry.id   AF-A0A919DL04-F1
#
_cell.length_a   1.000
_cell.length_b   1.000
_cell.length_c   1.000
_cell.angle_alpha   90.00
_cell.angle_beta   90.00
_cell.angle_gamma   90.00
#
_symmetry.space_group_name_H-M   'P 1'
#
loop_
_entity.id
_entity.type
_entity.pdbx_description
1 polymer ?
#
loop_
_entity_poly.entity_id
_entity_poly.type
_entity_poly.pdbx_seq_one_letter_code
_entity_poly.pdbx_strand_id
1 'polypeptide(L)'
;MHDDFVFLDELIPGVRWDAEYATWDNFTGKPVDGYLANRIVGTRALCAALERAREEAASLGFGLLLWDSYRPQRAVDCFLSWSQQALEPRTSRLSVEEAP
;
A
#
# COMPACT_ATOMS: atom_id res chain seq x y z
N MET A 1 9.20 -15.38 2.60
CA MET A 1 9.53 -14.08 3.22
C MET A 1 11.02 -14.11 3.47
N HIS A 2 11.77 -13.07 3.11
CA HIS A 2 13.21 -13.01 3.42
C HIS A 2 13.39 -12.83 4.93
N ASP A 3 14.44 -13.40 5.54
CA ASP A 3 14.56 -13.55 7.00
C ASP A 3 14.51 -12.23 7.80
N ASP A 4 14.89 -11.13 7.15
CA ASP A 4 14.84 -9.79 7.73
C ASP A 4 13.47 -9.12 7.69
N PHE A 5 12.53 -9.66 6.91
CA PHE A 5 11.20 -9.10 6.76
C PHE A 5 10.23 -9.73 7.73
N VAL A 6 9.44 -8.87 8.36
CA VAL A 6 8.50 -9.22 9.42
C VAL A 6 7.21 -8.43 9.21
N PHE A 7 6.12 -8.92 9.79
CA PHE A 7 4.90 -8.13 9.90
C PHE A 7 5.02 -7.18 11.08
N LEU A 8 4.67 -5.90 10.85
CA LEU A 8 4.84 -4.87 11.87
C LEU A 8 3.93 -5.12 13.09
N ASP A 9 2.74 -5.68 12.87
CA ASP A 9 1.80 -6.01 13.94
C ASP A 9 2.31 -7.11 14.89
N GLU A 10 3.27 -7.92 14.46
CA GLU A 10 3.90 -8.96 15.29
C GLU A 10 5.02 -8.40 16.19
N LEU A 11 5.70 -7.34 15.76
CA LEU A 11 6.82 -6.74 16.52
C LEU A 11 6.47 -5.45 17.25
N ILE A 12 5.42 -4.74 16.84
CA ILE A 12 5.05 -3.44 17.39
C ILE A 12 3.59 -3.52 17.88
N PRO A 13 3.36 -4.04 19.11
CA PRO A 13 2.00 -4.14 19.65
C PRO A 13 1.30 -2.79 19.67
N GLY A 14 0.04 -2.76 19.25
CA GLY A 14 -0.78 -1.54 19.22
C GLY A 14 -0.47 -0.56 18.07
N VAL A 15 0.42 -0.93 17.13
CA VAL A 15 0.57 -0.18 15.88
C VAL A 15 -0.75 -0.15 15.13
N ARG A 16 -1.11 1.01 14.57
CA ARG A 16 -2.25 1.15 13.67
C ARG A 16 -1.76 1.17 12.24
N TRP A 17 -2.45 0.47 11.37
CA TRP A 17 -2.17 0.49 9.94
C TRP A 17 -3.45 0.46 9.12
N ASP A 18 -3.32 0.90 7.88
CA ASP A 18 -4.33 0.72 6.85
C ASP A 18 -3.63 0.43 5.52
N ALA A 19 -3.53 -0.85 5.16
CA ALA A 19 -2.78 -1.26 3.97
C ALA A 19 -3.64 -1.07 2.71
N GLU A 20 -3.82 0.18 2.29
CA GLU A 20 -4.76 0.56 1.22
C GLU A 20 -4.52 -0.16 -0.12
N TYR A 21 -3.27 -0.51 -0.41
CA TYR A 21 -2.93 -1.26 -1.62
C TYR A 21 -3.36 -2.72 -1.57
N ALA A 22 -3.72 -3.25 -0.40
CA ALA A 22 -4.38 -4.54 -0.25
C ALA A 22 -5.92 -4.44 -0.36
N THR A 23 -6.48 -3.23 -0.45
CA THR A 23 -7.92 -2.97 -0.50
C THR A 23 -8.34 -2.37 -1.85
N TRP A 24 -9.61 -2.00 -1.98
CA TRP A 24 -10.13 -1.25 -3.13
C TRP A 24 -10.02 0.26 -2.94
N ASP A 25 -9.71 0.73 -1.74
CA ASP A 25 -9.63 2.15 -1.39
C ASP A 25 -8.25 2.73 -1.68
N ASN A 26 -7.85 2.64 -2.95
CA ASN A 26 -6.62 3.25 -3.43
C ASN A 26 -6.82 3.80 -4.85
N PHE A 27 -5.89 4.63 -5.30
CA PHE A 27 -6.00 5.33 -6.59
C PHE A 27 -6.07 4.39 -7.81
N THR A 28 -5.63 3.13 -7.68
CA THR A 28 -5.74 2.15 -8.77
C THR A 28 -7.14 1.57 -8.89
N GLY A 29 -7.99 1.77 -7.87
CA GLY A 29 -9.35 1.28 -7.81
C GLY A 29 -9.45 -0.23 -7.75
N LYS A 30 -8.41 -0.94 -7.26
CA LYS A 30 -8.36 -2.39 -7.02
C LYS A 30 -7.19 -2.76 -6.11
N PRO A 31 -7.17 -3.96 -5.49
CA PRO A 31 -5.98 -4.47 -4.82
C PRO A 31 -4.78 -4.56 -5.78
N VAL A 32 -3.64 -4.11 -5.32
CA VAL A 32 -2.39 -3.98 -6.09
C VAL A 32 -1.62 -5.28 -6.02
N ASP A 33 -1.08 -5.74 -7.16
CA ASP A 33 -0.28 -6.97 -7.19
C ASP A 33 0.90 -6.88 -6.22
N GLY A 34 1.13 -7.94 -5.45
CA GLY A 34 2.15 -8.01 -4.41
C GLY A 34 1.65 -7.67 -2.99
N TYR A 35 0.48 -7.05 -2.84
CA TYR A 35 -0.19 -6.85 -1.55
C TYR A 35 -1.22 -7.97 -1.30
N LEU A 36 -0.74 -9.12 -0.84
CA LEU A 36 -1.56 -10.33 -0.68
C LEU A 36 -2.36 -10.39 0.63
N ALA A 37 -2.11 -9.47 1.55
CA ALA A 37 -2.79 -9.39 2.84
C ALA A 37 -2.90 -7.93 3.29
N ASN A 38 -3.96 -7.59 4.03
CA ASN A 38 -4.09 -6.29 4.69
C ASN A 38 -3.21 -6.24 5.95
N ARG A 39 -1.89 -6.31 5.73
CA ARG A 39 -0.85 -6.25 6.75
C ARG A 39 0.33 -5.49 6.20
N ILE A 40 1.04 -4.81 7.08
CA ILE A 40 2.25 -4.06 6.71
C ILE A 40 3.46 -4.93 6.96
N VAL A 41 4.29 -5.06 5.94
CA VAL A 41 5.57 -5.75 5.99
C VAL A 41 6.69 -4.73 6.08
N GLY A 42 7.73 -5.01 6.86
CA GLY A 42 8.92 -4.16 6.94
C GLY A 42 10.13 -4.95 7.41
N THR A 43 11.28 -4.29 7.48
CA THR A 43 12.48 -4.91 8.03
C THR A 43 12.49 -4.83 9.55
N ARG A 44 13.24 -5.72 10.21
CA ARG A 44 13.47 -5.62 11.67
C ARG A 44 14.05 -4.27 12.07
N ALA A 45 14.97 -3.73 11.26
CA ALA A 45 15.55 -2.41 11.48
C ALA A 45 14.51 -1.28 11.41
N LEU A 46 13.58 -1.35 10.45
CA LEU A 46 12.45 -0.44 10.38
C LEU A 46 11.57 -0.55 11.62
N CYS A 47 11.28 -1.76 12.09
CA CYS A 47 10.44 -1.96 13.27
C CYS A 47 11.06 -1.33 14.52
N ALA A 48 12.37 -1.51 14.72
CA ALA A 48 13.09 -0.89 15.83
C ALA A 48 13.11 0.65 15.74
N ALA A 49 13.16 1.22 14.53
CA ALA A 49 13.08 2.66 14.35
C ALA A 49 11.66 3.21 14.57
N LEU A 50 10.64 2.49 14.10
CA LEU A 50 9.24 2.84 14.30
C LEU A 50 8.84 2.80 15.77
N GLU A 51 9.37 1.86 16.55
CA GLU A 51 9.13 1.79 17.98
C GLU A 51 9.61 3.06 18.71
N ARG A 52 10.83 3.53 18.41
CA ARG A 52 11.34 4.80 18.94
C ARG A 52 10.50 6.00 18.50
N ALA A 53 10.14 6.06 17.22
CA ALA A 53 9.29 7.14 16.70
C ALA A 53 7.90 7.14 17.37
N ARG A 54 7.35 5.96 17.67
CA ARG A 54 6.08 5.81 18.39
C ARG A 54 6.21 6.33 19.83
N GLU A 55 7.29 6.02 20.52
CA GLU A 55 7.54 6.50 21.89
C GLU A 55 7.69 8.02 21.93
N GLU A 56 8.43 8.60 20.99
CA GLU A 56 8.57 10.05 20.84
C GLU A 56 7.21 10.71 20.54
N ALA A 57 6.44 10.17 19.59
CA ALA A 57 5.11 10.66 19.28
C ALA A 57 4.16 10.56 20.49
N ALA A 58 4.22 9.45 21.23
CA ALA A 58 3.41 9.23 22.42
C ALA A 58 3.74 10.24 23.54
N SER A 59 5.02 10.62 23.69
CA SER A 59 5.43 11.66 24.65
C SER A 59 4.79 13.04 24.36
N LEU A 60 4.38 13.25 23.11
CA LEU A 60 3.70 14.45 22.63
C LEU A 60 2.16 14.29 22.57
N GLY A 61 1.62 13.15 22.98
CA GLY A 61 0.19 12.84 22.92
C GLY A 61 -0.32 12.39 21.55
N PHE A 62 0.58 11.97 20.65
CA PHE A 62 0.24 11.47 19.32
C PHE A 62 0.37 9.94 19.19
N GLY A 63 -0.28 9.39 18.17
CA GLY A 63 -0.10 8.01 17.72
C GLY A 63 0.29 7.99 16.24
N LEU A 64 0.83 6.85 15.80
CA LEU A 64 1.21 6.64 14.40
C LEU A 64 0.15 5.78 13.68
N LEU A 65 -0.19 6.17 12.45
CA LEU A 65 -0.98 5.38 11.50
C LEU A 65 -0.08 5.08 10.29
N LEU A 66 0.10 3.81 9.97
CA LEU A 66 0.93 3.37 8.86
C LEU A 66 0.07 3.02 7.65
N TRP A 67 0.24 3.74 6.54
CA TRP A 67 -0.45 3.41 5.29
C TRP A 67 0.29 2.36 4.45
N ASP A 68 1.62 2.43 4.44
CA ASP A 68 2.44 1.52 3.66
C ASP A 68 3.87 1.42 4.20
N SER A 69 4.57 0.35 3.83
CA SER A 69 5.98 0.17 4.15
C SER A 69 6.70 -0.57 3.02
N TYR A 70 7.01 -1.86 3.17
CA TYR A 70 7.59 -2.64 2.09
C TYR A 70 6.62 -2.75 0.93
N ARG A 71 7.07 -2.24 -0.22
CA ARG A 71 6.37 -2.32 -1.48
C ARG A 71 7.16 -3.19 -2.46
N PRO A 72 6.62 -4.34 -2.91
CA PRO A 72 7.32 -5.19 -3.86
C PRO A 72 7.42 -4.51 -5.23
N GLN A 73 8.46 -4.83 -6.02
CA GLN A 73 8.67 -4.24 -7.34
C GLN A 73 7.45 -4.37 -8.26
N ARG A 74 6.77 -5.52 -8.25
CA ARG A 74 5.56 -5.75 -9.04
C ARG A 74 4.42 -4.75 -8.73
N ALA A 75 4.33 -4.26 -7.49
CA ALA A 75 3.35 -3.23 -7.11
C ALA A 75 3.71 -1.88 -7.75
N VAL A 76 5.01 -1.57 -7.81
CA VAL A 76 5.53 -0.38 -8.51
C VAL A 76 5.24 -0.48 -10.01
N ASP A 77 5.42 -1.65 -10.60
CA ASP A 77 5.12 -1.90 -12.02
C ASP A 77 3.60 -1.76 -12.30
N CYS A 78 2.75 -2.19 -11.37
CA CYS A 78 1.30 -1.91 -11.41
C CYS A 78 1.00 -0.40 -11.40
N PHE A 79 1.68 0.39 -10.56
CA PHE A 79 1.48 1.84 -10.53
C PHE A 79 1.91 2.53 -11.83
N LEU A 80 3.02 2.11 -12.41
CA LEU A 80 3.46 2.60 -13.72
C LEU A 80 2.43 2.27 -14.80
N SER A 81 1.97 1.02 -14.85
CA SER A 81 0.94 0.57 -15.80
C SER A 81 -0.37 1.34 -15.65
N TRP A 82 -0.81 1.55 -14.41
CA TRP A 82 -1.99 2.37 -14.11
C TRP A 82 -1.81 3.81 -14.57
N SER A 83 -0.65 4.43 -14.30
CA SER A 83 -0.40 5.83 -14.68
C SER A 83 -0.43 6.04 -16.19
N GLN A 84 0.02 5.06 -16.97
CA GLN A 84 0.00 5.11 -18.43
C GLN A 84 -1.44 4.99 -18.95
N GLN A 85 -2.25 4.08 -18.38
CA GLN A 85 -3.67 3.92 -18.74
C GLN A 85 -4.51 5.15 -18.36
N ALA A 86 -4.19 5.83 -17.26
CA ALA A 86 -4.88 7.03 -16.83
C ALA A 86 -4.61 8.24 -17.77
N LEU A 87 -3.47 8.23 -18.47
CA LEU A 87 -3.08 9.25 -19.44
C LEU A 87 -3.63 8.99 -20.85
N GLU A 88 -4.05 7.75 -21.14
CA GLU A 88 -4.78 7.46 -22.37
C GLU A 88 -6.12 8.21 -22.36
N PRO A 89 -6.41 9.04 -23.37
CA PRO A 89 -7.75 9.60 -23.52
C PRO A 89 -8.73 8.45 -23.52
N ARG A 90 -9.80 8.53 -22.72
CA ARG A 90 -10.94 7.61 -22.87
C ARG A 90 -11.58 7.89 -24.22
N THR A 91 -11.01 7.38 -25.31
CA THR A 91 -11.70 7.29 -26.58
C THR A 91 -12.91 6.42 -26.30
N SER A 92 -14.05 7.08 -26.22
CA SER A 92 -15.33 6.44 -26.05
C SER A 92 -15.43 5.34 -27.11
N ARG A 93 -15.49 4.08 -26.66
CA ARG A 93 -16.20 3.05 -27.43
C ARG A 93 -17.69 3.40 -27.37
N LEU A 94 -18.07 4.51 -27.99
CA LEU A 94 -19.38 4.59 -28.61
C LEU A 94 -19.24 3.67 -29.82
N SER A 95 -19.57 2.40 -29.60
CA SER A 95 -19.98 1.53 -30.69
C SER A 95 -21.09 2.29 -31.40
N VAL A 96 -20.79 2.85 -32.57
CA VAL A 96 -21.84 3.31 -33.49
C VAL A 96 -22.48 2.01 -33.93
N GLU A 97 -23.58 1.66 -33.29
CA GLU A 97 -24.48 0.62 -33.76
C GLU A 97 -25.13 1.19 -35.03
N GLU A 98 -24.49 0.97 -36.18
CA GLU A 98 -25.16 1.09 -37.46
C GLU A 98 -26.21 -0.03 -37.52
N ALA A 99 -27.44 0.32 -37.16
CA ALA A 99 -28.62 -0.50 -37.46
C ALA A 99 -29.03 -0.28 -38.93
N PRO A 100 -29.52 -1.34 -39.61
CA PRO A 100 -29.75 -1.36 -41.06
C PRO A 100 -30.90 -0.48 -41.55
#